data_AF-A0A2T1G6Y0-F1
#
_entry.id   AF-A0A2T1G6Y0-F1
#
_cell.length_a   1.000
_cell.length_b   1.000
_cell.length_c   1.000
_cell.angle_alpha   90.00
_cell.angle_beta   90.00
_cell.angle_gamma   90.00
#
_symmetry.space_group_name_H-M   'P 1'
#
loop_
_entity.id
_entity.type
_entity.pdbx_description
1 polymer ?
#
loop_
_entity_poly.entity_id
_entity_poly.type
_entity_poly.pdbx_seq_one_letter_code
_entity_poly.pdbx_strand_id
1 'polypeptide(L)'
;MTNSENEISDEKATLIAELRQTGIKHNPEAIVEIAKLIDGQIIFLEIGNYASGLQHIVNNHRRDFAQRNISEAEIPDAVMAAVISVNS
;
A
#
# COMPACT_ATOMS: atom_id res chain seq x y z
N MET A 1 -14.91 -18.27 -4.31
CA MET A 1 -15.10 -16.80 -4.38
C MET A 1 -15.87 -16.42 -3.15
N THR A 2 -15.17 -16.00 -2.09
CA THR A 2 -15.73 -15.68 -0.78
C THR A 2 -16.08 -14.19 -0.72
N ASN A 3 -17.13 -13.81 0.01
CA ASN A 3 -17.54 -12.40 0.20
C ASN A 3 -16.38 -11.47 0.58
N SER A 4 -15.37 -11.99 1.30
CA SER A 4 -14.22 -11.21 1.79
C SER A 4 -13.34 -10.59 0.69
N GLU A 5 -13.21 -11.21 -0.49
CA GLU A 5 -12.39 -10.66 -1.59
C GLU A 5 -13.09 -9.48 -2.28
N ASN A 6 -14.42 -9.54 -2.39
CA ASN A 6 -15.21 -8.44 -2.93
C ASN A 6 -15.24 -7.24 -1.98
N GLU A 7 -15.38 -7.48 -0.66
CA GLU A 7 -15.39 -6.41 0.34
C GLU A 7 -14.06 -5.63 0.38
N ILE A 8 -12.91 -6.31 0.29
CA ILE A 8 -11.58 -5.66 0.22
C ILE A 8 -11.45 -4.84 -1.07
N SER A 9 -11.93 -5.36 -2.20
CA SER A 9 -11.93 -4.63 -3.47
C SER A 9 -12.82 -3.38 -3.43
N ASP A 10 -13.97 -3.46 -2.74
CA ASP A 10 -14.92 -2.35 -2.60
C ASP A 10 -14.39 -1.25 -1.67
N GLU A 11 -13.72 -1.61 -0.58
CA GLU A 11 -13.04 -0.66 0.31
C GLU A 11 -11.90 0.07 -0.43
N LYS A 12 -11.04 -0.67 -1.13
CA LYS A 12 -9.98 -0.10 -1.96
C LYS A 12 -10.53 0.89 -3.00
N ALA A 13 -11.62 0.52 -3.69
CA ALA A 13 -12.26 1.40 -4.66
C ALA A 13 -12.82 2.68 -4.02
N THR A 14 -13.39 2.57 -2.82
CA THR A 14 -13.92 3.69 -2.05
C THR A 14 -12.81 4.67 -1.66
N LEU A 15 -11.68 4.18 -1.15
CA LEU A 15 -10.55 5.02 -0.77
C LEU A 15 -9.90 5.70 -1.98
N ILE A 16 -9.80 5.01 -3.13
CA ILE A 16 -9.35 5.62 -4.38
C ILE A 16 -10.30 6.75 -4.82
N ALA A 17 -11.61 6.55 -4.68
CA ALA A 17 -12.59 7.60 -5.00
C ALA A 17 -12.42 8.82 -4.08
N GLU A 18 -12.14 8.60 -2.80
CA GLU A 18 -11.86 9.69 -1.84
C GLU A 18 -10.58 10.45 -2.23
N LEU A 19 -9.49 9.76 -2.57
CA LEU A 19 -8.25 10.41 -3.06
C LEU A 19 -8.50 11.30 -4.29
N ARG A 20 -9.37 10.85 -5.21
CA ARG A 20 -9.75 11.64 -6.39
C ARG A 20 -10.54 12.89 -6.00
N GLN A 21 -11.46 12.77 -5.05
CA GLN A 21 -12.26 13.90 -4.55
C GLN A 21 -11.39 14.94 -3.83
N THR A 22 -10.35 14.51 -3.12
CA THR A 22 -9.40 15.41 -2.45
C THR A 22 -8.36 16.00 -3.41
N GLY A 23 -8.37 15.63 -4.69
CA GLY A 23 -7.43 16.13 -5.70
C GLY A 23 -5.99 15.62 -5.53
N ILE A 24 -5.79 14.54 -4.77
CA ILE A 24 -4.46 13.93 -4.57
C ILE A 24 -4.10 13.21 -5.86
N LYS A 25 -2.94 13.53 -6.44
CA LYS A 25 -2.44 12.87 -7.65
C LYS A 25 -2.00 11.45 -7.32
N HIS A 26 -2.57 10.47 -8.00
CA HIS A 26 -2.24 9.04 -7.88
C HIS A 26 -2.57 8.32 -9.20
N ASN A 27 -2.02 7.12 -9.41
CA ASN A 27 -2.48 6.20 -10.43
C ASN A 27 -3.24 5.03 -9.79
N PRO A 28 -4.59 4.98 -9.89
CA PRO A 28 -5.42 3.93 -9.32
C PRO A 28 -4.97 2.51 -9.66
N GLU A 29 -4.54 2.27 -10.89
CA GLU A 29 -4.12 0.96 -11.36
C GLU A 29 -2.74 0.55 -10.81
N ALA A 30 -1.95 1.51 -10.36
CA ALA A 30 -0.65 1.28 -9.77
C ALA A 30 -0.70 1.13 -8.24
N ILE A 31 -1.85 1.36 -7.60
CA ILE A 31 -1.98 1.19 -6.15
C ILE A 31 -1.97 -0.30 -5.82
N VAL A 32 -0.96 -0.71 -5.06
CA VAL A 32 -0.82 -2.07 -4.53
C VAL A 32 -1.66 -2.18 -3.27
N GLU A 33 -1.36 -1.34 -2.27
CA GLU A 33 -2.03 -1.28 -0.98
C GLU A 33 -2.56 0.13 -0.68
N ILE A 34 -3.67 0.22 0.04
CA ILE A 34 -4.28 1.47 0.49
C ILE A 34 -5.02 1.26 1.81
N ALA A 35 -4.91 2.22 2.72
CA ALA A 35 -5.60 2.17 4.01
C ALA A 35 -5.98 3.59 4.46
N LYS A 36 -7.03 3.66 5.29
CA LYS A 36 -7.41 4.89 5.99
C LYS A 36 -7.07 4.76 7.46
N LEU A 37 -6.32 5.73 7.98
CA LEU A 37 -5.94 5.81 9.38
C LEU A 37 -7.10 6.32 10.25
N ILE A 38 -6.98 6.17 11.57
CA ILE A 38 -8.01 6.56 12.54
C ILE A 38 -8.31 8.07 12.52
N ASP A 39 -7.33 8.88 12.16
CA ASP A 39 -7.45 10.34 12.01
C ASP A 39 -8.08 10.77 10.67
N GLY A 40 -8.41 9.79 9.81
CA GLY A 40 -8.99 10.00 8.50
C GLY A 40 -7.98 10.20 7.36
N GLN A 41 -6.67 10.18 7.64
CA GLN A 41 -5.65 10.25 6.59
C GLN A 41 -5.64 8.96 5.76
N ILE A 42 -5.63 9.11 4.43
CA ILE A 42 -5.44 7.97 3.52
C ILE A 42 -3.96 7.83 3.19
N ILE A 43 -3.44 6.63 3.40
CA ILE A 43 -2.09 6.22 3.00
C ILE A 43 -2.19 5.14 1.91
N PHE A 44 -1.25 5.14 0.97
CA PHE A 44 -1.23 4.15 -0.10
C PHE A 44 0.20 3.89 -0.58
N LEU A 45 0.41 2.70 -1.14
CA LEU A 45 1.66 2.27 -1.75
C LEU A 45 1.41 1.97 -3.23
N GLU A 46 2.13 2.66 -4.11
CA GLU A 46 2.12 2.37 -5.54
C GLU A 46 3.25 1.41 -5.96
N ILE A 47 3.07 0.71 -7.08
CA ILE A 47 4.11 -0.09 -7.75
C ILE A 47 5.38 0.75 -7.91
N GLY A 48 5.24 1.99 -8.35
CA GLY A 48 6.33 2.92 -8.57
C GLY A 48 7.27 2.50 -9.70
N ASN A 49 8.55 2.85 -9.57
CA ASN A 49 9.60 2.58 -10.56
C ASN A 49 10.96 2.36 -9.85
N TYR A 50 12.07 2.47 -10.58
CA TYR A 50 13.41 2.27 -9.99
C TYR A 50 13.79 3.32 -8.92
N ALA A 51 13.15 4.49 -8.93
CA ALA A 51 13.45 5.60 -8.04
C ALA A 51 12.51 5.71 -6.82
N SER A 52 11.28 5.20 -6.89
CA SER A 52 10.31 5.25 -5.78
C SER A 52 9.26 4.13 -5.86
N GLY A 53 8.50 3.94 -4.78
CA GLY A 53 7.42 2.93 -4.67
C GLY A 53 7.93 1.51 -4.44
N LEU A 54 7.03 0.53 -4.58
CA LEU A 54 7.33 -0.87 -4.27
C LEU A 54 8.52 -1.43 -5.08
N GLN A 55 8.62 -1.09 -6.37
CA GLN A 55 9.71 -1.58 -7.22
C GLN A 55 11.07 -1.08 -6.72
N HIS A 56 11.17 0.16 -6.25
CA HIS A 56 12.39 0.69 -5.64
C HIS A 56 12.76 -0.07 -4.36
N ILE A 57 11.76 -0.35 -3.51
CA ILE A 57 11.94 -1.09 -2.25
C ILE A 57 12.45 -2.51 -2.54
N VAL A 58 11.81 -3.24 -3.45
CA VAL A 58 12.24 -4.60 -3.81
C VAL A 58 13.63 -4.58 -4.46
N ASN A 59 13.91 -3.64 -5.35
CA ASN A 59 15.19 -3.61 -6.06
C ASN A 59 16.37 -3.30 -5.13
N ASN A 60 16.21 -2.38 -4.19
CA ASN A 60 17.31 -1.87 -3.38
C ASN A 60 17.34 -2.44 -1.95
N HIS A 61 16.19 -2.82 -1.40
CA HIS A 61 16.05 -3.20 0.01
C HIS A 61 15.58 -4.65 0.22
N ARG A 62 15.34 -5.46 -0.82
CA ARG A 62 14.92 -6.87 -0.64
C ARG A 62 15.78 -7.66 0.35
N ARG A 63 17.08 -7.40 0.40
CA ARG A 63 18.00 -8.08 1.33
C ARG A 63 17.75 -7.68 2.78
N ASP A 64 17.40 -6.42 3.03
CA ASP A 64 17.10 -5.89 4.36
C ASP A 64 15.82 -6.54 4.92
N PHE A 65 14.81 -6.75 4.07
CA PHE A 65 13.59 -7.48 4.40
C PHE A 65 13.86 -8.98 4.62
N ALA A 66 14.63 -9.61 3.73
CA ALA A 66 14.97 -11.02 3.86
C ALA A 66 15.74 -11.34 5.15
N GLN A 67 16.62 -10.42 5.61
CA GLN A 67 17.29 -10.54 6.91
C GLN A 67 16.33 -10.59 8.12
N ARG A 68 15.11 -10.09 7.94
CA ARG A 68 14.04 -10.10 8.93
C ARG A 68 13.02 -11.23 8.69
N ASN A 69 13.33 -12.17 7.80
CA ASN A 69 12.44 -13.24 7.35
C ASN A 69 11.16 -12.74 6.66
N ILE A 70 11.22 -11.58 6.00
CA ILE A 70 10.11 -11.05 5.21
C ILE A 70 10.41 -11.34 3.74
N SER A 71 9.56 -12.13 3.08
CA SER A 71 9.68 -12.44 1.65
C SER A 71 9.24 -11.27 0.78
N GLU A 72 9.64 -11.25 -0.50
CA GLU A 72 9.27 -10.16 -1.42
C GLU A 72 7.76 -9.96 -1.55
N ALA A 73 6.97 -11.03 -1.45
CA ALA A 73 5.51 -10.97 -1.48
C ALA A 73 4.90 -10.30 -0.23
N GLU A 74 5.60 -10.33 0.90
CA GLU A 74 5.17 -9.74 2.18
C GLU A 74 5.67 -8.30 2.36
N ILE A 75 6.54 -7.81 1.47
CA ILE A 75 7.08 -6.44 1.55
C ILE A 75 5.98 -5.37 1.53
N PRO A 76 4.95 -5.41 0.65
CA PRO A 76 3.89 -4.42 0.65
C PRO A 76 3.19 -4.31 2.01
N ASP A 77 2.78 -5.45 2.56
CA ASP A 77 2.09 -5.54 3.85
C ASP A 77 2.99 -5.05 5.00
N ALA A 78 4.26 -5.47 5.02
CA ALA A 78 5.21 -5.06 6.05
C ALA A 78 5.46 -3.54 6.03
N VAL A 79 5.56 -2.94 4.84
CA VAL A 79 5.72 -1.50 4.67
C VAL A 79 4.47 -0.76 5.16
N MET A 80 3.29 -1.20 4.75
CA MET A 80 2.02 -0.58 5.18
C MET A 80 1.82 -0.70 6.68
N ALA A 81 2.05 -1.88 7.25
CA ALA A 81 1.96 -2.09 8.70
C ALA A 81 2.93 -1.21 9.49
N ALA A 82 4.16 -1.01 8.99
CA ALA A 82 5.13 -0.12 9.61
C ALA A 82 4.65 1.34 9.63
N VAL A 83 4.04 1.81 8.54
CA VAL A 83 3.49 3.18 8.47
C VAL A 83 2.26 3.32 9.37
N ILE A 84 1.35 2.34 9.36
CA ILE A 84 0.13 2.37 10.17
C ILE A 84 0.47 2.32 11.66
N SER A 85 1.30 1.37 12.08
CA SER A 85 1.64 1.18 13.50
C SER A 85 2.39 2.35 14.14
N VAL A 86 3.09 3.17 13.34
CA VAL A 86 3.73 4.41 13.82
C VAL A 86 2.72 5.54 14.00
N ASN A 87 1.57 5.49 13.34
CA ASN A 87 0.52 6.51 13.37
C ASN A 87 -0.82 6.00 13.96
N SER A 88 -0.74 4.92 14.76
CA SER A 88 -1.88 4.30 15.46
C SER A 88 -2.04 4.82 16.89
#